data_AF-A0A944V4R6-F1
#
_entry.id   AF-A0A944V4R6-F1
#
_cell.length_a   1.000
_cell.length_b   1.000
_cell.length_c   1.000
_cell.angle_alpha   90.00
_cell.angle_beta   90.00
_cell.angle_gamma   90.00
#
_symmetry.space_group_name_H-M   'P 1'
#
loop_
_entity.id
_entity.type
_entity.pdbx_description
1 polymer ?
#
loop_
_entity_poly.entity_id
_entity_poly.type
_entity_poly.pdbx_seq_one_letter_code
_entity_poly.pdbx_strand_id
1 'polypeptide(L)'
;MKISKILVTLGLILIISLTYSQENEETTEDEYIKMAGNISITPGFSYGESKAKGKKIENTFNFNVFAGKSHRLDGMEIGYFWNHNIEYAKGFQIGGLLNSVDGNFSGF
;
A
#
# COMPACT_ATOMS: atom_id res chain seq x y z
N MET A 1 -30.35 19.04 14.26
CA MET A 1 -29.37 18.97 13.15
C MET A 1 -27.91 19.02 13.65
N LYS A 2 -27.53 18.18 14.63
CA LYS A 2 -26.19 18.20 15.25
C LYS A 2 -25.38 16.90 15.06
N ILE A 3 -26.04 15.80 14.69
CA ILE A 3 -25.41 14.48 14.53
C ILE A 3 -24.59 14.38 13.23
N SER A 4 -24.98 15.11 12.16
CA SER A 4 -24.26 15.05 10.88
C SER A 4 -22.86 15.67 10.93
N LYS A 5 -22.64 16.69 11.75
CA LYS A 5 -21.33 17.34 11.86
C LYS A 5 -20.32 16.47 12.61
N ILE A 6 -20.76 15.73 13.64
CA ILE A 6 -19.87 14.83 14.41
C ILE A 6 -19.44 13.63 13.56
N LEU A 7 -20.32 13.06 12.72
CA LEU A 7 -19.94 12.01 11.78
C LEU A 7 -18.99 12.50 10.68
N VAL A 8 -19.15 13.73 10.21
CA VAL A 8 -18.23 14.35 9.23
C VAL A 8 -16.88 14.66 9.87
N THR A 9 -16.85 15.08 11.15
CA THR A 9 -15.59 15.31 11.89
C THR A 9 -14.89 13.99 12.26
N LEU A 10 -15.62 12.94 12.67
CA LEU A 10 -15.04 11.61 12.92
C LEU A 10 -14.56 10.93 11.63
N GLY A 11 -15.26 11.14 10.51
CA GLY A 11 -14.83 10.69 9.18
C GLY A 11 -13.56 11.39 8.68
N LEU A 12 -13.33 12.66 9.08
CA LEU A 12 -12.08 13.37 8.81
C LEU A 12 -10.92 12.93 9.71
N ILE A 13 -11.20 12.35 10.90
CA ILE A 13 -10.19 11.94 11.88
C ILE A 13 -9.60 10.54 11.57
N LEU A 14 -10.21 9.77 10.67
CA LEU A 14 -9.73 8.42 10.30
C LEU A 14 -8.55 8.40 9.30
N ILE A 15 -8.01 9.54 8.90
CA ILE A 15 -7.03 9.64 7.79
C ILE A 15 -5.56 9.56 8.29
N ILE A 16 -5.33 9.38 9.59
CA ILE A 16 -3.97 9.15 10.12
C ILE A 16 -3.76 7.66 10.26
N SER A 17 -3.70 6.96 9.13
CA SER A 17 -3.31 5.57 9.11
C SER A 17 -1.90 5.42 9.69
N LEU A 18 -1.81 4.70 10.81
CA LEU A 18 -0.57 4.40 11.52
C LEU A 18 0.34 3.60 10.60
N THR A 19 1.29 4.27 9.93
CA THR A 19 2.30 3.59 9.12
C THR A 19 3.40 3.10 10.05
N TYR A 20 3.46 1.79 10.25
CA TYR A 20 4.58 1.15 10.94
C TYR A 20 5.65 0.82 9.91
N SER A 21 6.91 1.10 10.25
CA SER A 21 8.11 0.76 9.47
C SER A 21 8.98 -0.17 10.34
N GLN A 22 9.16 -1.43 9.94
CA GLN A 22 10.24 -2.28 10.47
C GLN A 22 11.45 -2.18 9.53
N GLU A 23 12.63 -2.69 9.84
CA GLU A 23 13.83 -2.53 8.99
C GLU A 23 14.30 -3.92 8.53
N ASN A 24 14.46 -4.14 7.22
CA ASN A 24 14.98 -5.39 6.65
C ASN A 24 15.75 -5.17 5.32
N GLU A 25 16.68 -6.11 5.06
CA GLU A 25 17.90 -6.05 4.22
C GLU A 25 17.77 -5.88 2.69
N GLU A 26 18.91 -5.49 2.11
CA GLU A 26 19.26 -5.15 0.72
C GLU A 26 18.92 -6.27 -0.31
N THR A 27 18.32 -5.89 -1.46
CA THR A 27 17.74 -6.85 -2.44
C THR A 27 18.09 -6.51 -3.89
N THR A 28 18.40 -7.55 -4.69
CA THR A 28 18.85 -7.50 -6.09
C THR A 28 17.73 -7.19 -7.09
N GLU A 29 18.00 -6.33 -8.09
CA GLU A 29 16.96 -5.81 -9.01
C GLU A 29 16.32 -6.86 -9.96
N ASP A 30 16.99 -7.97 -10.27
CA ASP A 30 16.51 -8.97 -11.26
C ASP A 30 15.28 -9.78 -10.80
N GLU A 31 14.96 -9.75 -9.50
CA GLU A 31 13.83 -10.46 -8.89
C GLU A 31 12.49 -9.73 -9.05
N TYR A 32 12.51 -8.46 -9.48
CA TYR A 32 11.33 -7.60 -9.48
C TYR A 32 10.75 -7.41 -10.88
N ILE A 33 9.43 -7.29 -10.94
CA ILE A 33 8.73 -6.64 -12.03
C ILE A 33 8.27 -5.27 -11.55
N LYS A 34 8.70 -4.22 -12.27
CA LYS A 34 8.23 -2.86 -12.05
C LYS A 34 6.93 -2.66 -12.79
N MET A 35 5.91 -2.17 -12.08
CA MET A 35 4.57 -1.94 -12.63
C MET A 35 4.16 -0.49 -12.42
N ALA A 36 3.86 0.19 -13.53
CA ALA A 36 3.34 1.55 -13.47
C ALA A 36 1.96 1.59 -12.77
N GLY A 37 1.16 0.54 -12.93
CA GLY A 37 -0.16 0.42 -12.33
C GLY A 37 -0.51 -1.02 -11.98
N ASN A 38 -1.00 -1.22 -10.76
CA ASN A 38 -1.57 -2.49 -10.30
C ASN A 38 -2.92 -2.26 -9.61
N ILE A 39 -3.78 -3.28 -9.70
CA ILE A 39 -5.05 -3.34 -8.98
C ILE A 39 -5.07 -4.66 -8.23
N SER A 40 -5.24 -4.59 -6.92
CA SER A 40 -5.40 -5.73 -6.01
C SER A 40 -6.81 -5.75 -5.44
N ILE A 41 -7.41 -6.93 -5.34
CA ILE A 41 -8.66 -7.11 -4.59
C ILE A 41 -8.32 -7.48 -3.15
N THR A 42 -7.44 -8.47 -2.99
CA THR A 42 -6.92 -8.99 -1.71
C THR A 42 -5.46 -9.42 -1.90
N PRO A 43 -4.67 -9.59 -0.83
CA PRO A 43 -3.35 -10.21 -0.93
C PRO A 43 -3.42 -11.57 -1.65
N GLY A 44 -2.55 -11.81 -2.64
CA GLY A 44 -2.61 -13.03 -3.46
C GLY A 44 -3.59 -12.97 -4.63
N PHE A 45 -4.40 -11.90 -4.76
CA PHE A 45 -5.32 -11.71 -5.88
C PHE A 45 -5.23 -10.28 -6.45
N SER A 46 -4.30 -10.11 -7.39
CA SER A 46 -4.10 -8.86 -8.14
C SER A 46 -3.81 -9.07 -9.63
N TYR A 47 -4.03 -8.02 -10.42
CA TYR A 47 -3.59 -7.98 -11.81
C TYR A 47 -2.06 -8.15 -11.92
N GLY A 48 -1.33 -7.53 -11.00
CA GLY A 48 0.11 -7.59 -10.92
C GLY A 48 0.64 -9.00 -10.67
N GLU A 49 0.04 -9.76 -9.74
CA GLU A 49 0.44 -11.15 -9.51
C GLU A 49 0.23 -12.03 -10.74
N SER A 50 -0.86 -11.80 -11.49
CA SER A 50 -1.11 -12.49 -12.76
C SER A 50 -0.04 -12.18 -13.82
N LYS A 51 0.58 -11.00 -13.76
CA LYS A 51 1.65 -10.57 -14.68
C LYS A 51 3.05 -10.94 -14.19
N ALA A 52 3.27 -10.95 -12.89
CA ALA A 52 4.58 -11.15 -12.27
C ALA A 52 5.08 -12.58 -12.41
N LYS A 53 4.18 -13.57 -12.59
CA LYS A 53 4.55 -14.99 -12.75
C LYS A 53 5.52 -15.49 -11.66
N GLY A 54 5.27 -15.09 -10.42
CA GLY A 54 6.09 -15.45 -9.27
C GLY A 54 7.25 -14.49 -8.97
N LYS A 55 7.49 -13.46 -9.79
CA LYS A 55 8.40 -12.36 -9.44
C LYS A 55 7.81 -11.44 -8.37
N LYS A 56 8.69 -10.75 -7.64
CA LYS A 56 8.30 -9.71 -6.70
C LYS A 56 7.79 -8.47 -7.44
N ILE A 57 6.84 -7.76 -6.88
CA ILE A 57 6.20 -6.60 -7.54
C ILE A 57 6.64 -5.31 -6.86
N GLU A 58 7.14 -4.38 -7.67
CA GLU A 58 7.38 -2.98 -7.31
C GLU A 58 6.35 -2.11 -8.06
N ASN A 59 5.52 -1.37 -7.31
CA ASN A 59 4.48 -0.53 -7.91
C ASN A 59 4.87 0.94 -7.88
N THR A 60 4.53 1.66 -8.95
CA THR A 60 4.47 3.13 -8.94
C THR A 60 3.09 3.62 -8.54
N PHE A 61 2.03 2.97 -9.03
CA PHE A 61 0.66 3.19 -8.59
C PHE A 61 0.00 1.85 -8.27
N ASN A 62 -0.64 1.75 -7.11
CA ASN A 62 -1.38 0.56 -6.72
C ASN A 62 -2.73 0.92 -6.11
N PHE A 63 -3.78 0.23 -6.54
CA PHE A 63 -5.13 0.38 -6.01
C PHE A 63 -5.63 -0.92 -5.38
N ASN A 64 -5.82 -0.90 -4.07
CA ASN A 64 -6.24 -2.04 -3.26
C ASN A 64 -7.74 -1.93 -2.92
N VAL A 65 -8.60 -2.63 -3.65
CA VAL A 65 -10.07 -2.54 -3.51
C VAL A 65 -10.53 -2.87 -2.09
N PHE A 66 -9.98 -3.93 -1.48
CA PHE A 66 -10.19 -4.24 -0.07
C PHE A 66 -8.87 -4.25 0.68
N ALA A 67 -7.94 -5.06 0.22
CA ALA A 67 -6.59 -5.13 0.76
C ALA A 67 -5.56 -5.44 -0.34
N GLY A 68 -4.31 -5.07 -0.12
CA GLY A 68 -3.24 -5.45 -1.03
C GLY A 68 -1.92 -5.64 -0.31
N LYS A 69 -1.08 -6.43 -0.97
CA LYS A 69 0.28 -6.73 -0.54
C LYS A 69 1.18 -6.59 -1.76
N SER A 70 2.22 -5.79 -1.64
CA SER A 70 3.30 -5.70 -2.64
C SER A 70 4.65 -5.75 -1.95
N HIS A 71 5.73 -5.96 -2.70
CA HIS A 71 7.06 -5.97 -2.09
C HIS A 71 7.55 -4.54 -1.89
N ARG A 72 7.43 -3.71 -2.94
CA ARG A 72 7.94 -2.35 -2.95
C ARG A 72 6.91 -1.36 -3.51
N LEU A 73 6.95 -0.14 -3.01
CA LEU A 73 6.22 1.00 -3.54
C LEU A 73 7.20 2.16 -3.80
N ASP A 74 7.23 2.69 -5.02
CA ASP A 74 7.88 3.96 -5.36
C ASP A 74 6.87 4.86 -6.08
N GLY A 75 5.97 5.47 -5.29
CA GLY A 75 4.89 6.31 -5.79
C GLY A 75 3.69 6.37 -4.83
N MET A 76 2.51 5.92 -5.29
CA MET A 76 1.25 6.06 -4.56
C MET A 76 0.48 4.75 -4.44
N GLU A 77 0.06 4.42 -3.21
CA GLU A 77 -0.83 3.29 -2.93
C GLU A 77 -2.11 3.79 -2.25
N ILE A 78 -3.27 3.41 -2.81
CA ILE A 78 -4.58 3.75 -2.26
C ILE A 78 -5.33 2.45 -2.00
N GLY A 79 -5.85 2.28 -0.79
CA GLY A 79 -6.62 1.12 -0.44
C GLY A 79 -7.76 1.40 0.53
N TYR A 80 -8.75 0.51 0.50
CA TYR A 80 -9.95 0.68 1.32
C TYR A 80 -9.73 0.26 2.77
N PHE A 81 -9.22 -0.94 3.04
CA PHE A 81 -8.96 -1.40 4.41
C PHE A 81 -7.48 -1.46 4.74
N TRP A 82 -6.68 -2.15 3.92
CA TRP A 82 -5.28 -2.44 4.28
C TRP A 82 -4.33 -2.40 3.09
N ASN A 83 -3.24 -1.64 3.25
CA ASN A 83 -2.09 -1.63 2.35
C ASN A 83 -0.86 -2.16 3.07
N HIS A 84 -0.05 -2.93 2.35
CA HIS A 84 1.13 -3.55 2.93
C HIS A 84 2.29 -3.68 1.94
N ASN A 85 3.43 -3.10 2.29
CA ASN A 85 4.68 -3.24 1.54
C ASN A 85 5.71 -4.00 2.38
N ILE A 86 6.29 -5.05 1.81
CA ILE A 86 7.19 -5.95 2.56
C ILE A 86 8.59 -5.34 2.75
N GLU A 87 9.06 -4.52 1.81
CA GLU A 87 10.47 -4.09 1.82
C GLU A 87 10.63 -2.59 1.94
N TYR A 88 9.97 -1.81 1.10
CA TYR A 88 9.97 -0.37 1.32
C TYR A 88 8.75 0.25 0.69
N ALA A 89 8.43 1.44 1.19
CA ALA A 89 7.51 2.33 0.53
C ALA A 89 8.09 3.74 0.52
N LYS A 90 8.36 4.21 -0.69
CA LYS A 90 8.73 5.56 -0.99
C LYS A 90 7.53 6.25 -1.63
N GLY A 91 7.03 7.26 -0.94
CA GLY A 91 5.95 8.10 -1.40
C GLY A 91 4.73 8.08 -0.49
N PHE A 92 3.53 7.97 -1.08
CA PHE A 92 2.29 8.24 -0.37
C PHE A 92 1.40 7.01 -0.29
N GLN A 93 0.87 6.74 0.91
CA GLN A 93 -0.08 5.66 1.14
C GLN A 93 -1.34 6.17 1.83
N ILE A 94 -2.50 5.82 1.29
CA ILE A 94 -3.80 6.00 1.95
C ILE A 94 -4.44 4.63 2.09
N GLY A 95 -4.78 4.28 3.32
CA GLY A 95 -5.47 3.05 3.68
C GLY A 95 -6.52 3.40 4.72
N GLY A 96 -7.72 2.86 4.61
CA GLY A 96 -8.80 3.24 5.53
C GLY A 96 -8.60 2.75 6.96
N LEU A 97 -8.06 1.54 7.16
CA LEU A 97 -7.81 1.00 8.51
C LEU A 97 -6.32 0.92 8.84
N LEU A 98 -5.49 0.40 7.93
CA LEU A 98 -4.07 0.17 8.18
C LEU A 98 -3.22 0.43 6.93
N ASN A 99 -2.06 1.05 7.13
CA ASN A 99 -0.93 0.98 6.20
C ASN A 99 0.25 0.40 6.96
N SER A 100 0.98 -0.56 6.39
CA SER A 100 2.13 -1.16 7.06
C SER A 100 3.28 -1.39 6.08
N VAL A 101 4.48 -1.04 6.50
CA VAL A 101 5.72 -1.24 5.73
C VAL A 101 6.66 -2.06 6.59
N ASP A 102 7.04 -3.25 6.16
CA ASP A 102 7.94 -4.10 6.95
C ASP A 102 9.41 -3.68 6.85
N GLY A 103 9.74 -2.85 5.86
CA GLY A 103 11.04 -2.20 5.75
C GLY A 103 10.90 -0.67 5.76
N ASN A 104 11.77 0.02 5.00
CA ASN A 104 11.91 1.47 5.10
C ASN A 104 10.72 2.24 4.51
N PHE A 105 10.20 3.21 5.27
CA PHE A 105 9.23 4.18 4.77
C PHE A 105 9.86 5.56 4.57
N SER A 106 9.73 6.11 3.36
CA SER A 106 10.12 7.48 3.02
C SER A 106 8.91 8.20 2.43
N GLY A 107 8.21 8.95 3.28
CA GLY A 107 7.05 9.75 2.89
C GLY A 107 7.41 11.02 2.11
N PHE A 108 6.39 11.66 1.52
CA PHE A 108 6.43 13.04 1.05
C PHE A 108 5.89 14.01 2.09
#